data_AF-A0AAD4S7J8-F1
#
_entry.id   AF-A0AAD4S7J8-F1
#
_cell.length_a   1.000
_cell.length_b   1.000
_cell.length_c   1.000
_cell.angle_alpha   90.00
_cell.angle_beta   90.00
_cell.angle_gamma   90.00
#
_symmetry.space_group_name_H-M   'P 1'
#
loop_
_entity.id
_entity.type
_entity.pdbx_description
1 polymer ?
#
loop_
_entity_poly.entity_id
_entity_poly.type
_entity_poly.pdbx_seq_one_letter_code
_entity_poly.pdbx_strand_id
1 'polypeptide(L)'
;MLTIPTPVIFDSGEVHKREILSRLLSYVVPNQAAYTLKFVEFFVTEIETPATGGFSSREKVPFISFVLGGPGSGKGTQCAKIAHTFGFTHLSAGDLLRTEISSNSEKGAVILETIKQGKIVPSEVTVDLIRRAIESSKNHKFLIDGFPRSEENRIAFEKIMGAEPNFVLYFDCPEEEMVKRVLCRNEGRVDDNIDTLKKRLKIYESLNLPVINYYLAKGKVHKINAVGPEEEIFEQVHPIISSYEGAFK
;
A
#
# COMPACT_ATOMS: atom_id res chain seq x y z
N MET A 1 -35.88 -9.59 53.29
CA MET A 1 -35.56 -9.67 51.85
C MET A 1 -35.31 -8.26 51.36
N LEU A 2 -34.05 -7.88 51.05
CA LEU A 2 -33.73 -6.88 50.05
C LEU A 2 -32.21 -6.90 49.81
N THR A 3 -31.88 -7.04 48.54
CA THR A 3 -30.57 -7.37 47.95
C THR A 3 -29.67 -6.15 47.80
N ILE A 4 -28.36 -6.40 47.89
CA ILE A 4 -27.25 -5.47 47.65
C ILE A 4 -27.02 -5.37 46.13
N PRO A 5 -26.84 -4.19 45.50
CA PRO A 5 -26.32 -4.10 44.14
C PRO A 5 -24.79 -3.94 44.13
N THR A 6 -24.15 -4.69 43.25
CA THR A 6 -22.72 -4.65 42.90
C THR A 6 -22.35 -3.37 42.12
N PRO A 7 -21.13 -2.82 42.29
CA PRO A 7 -20.65 -1.71 41.47
C PRO A 7 -20.17 -2.18 40.08
N VAL A 8 -20.60 -1.45 39.06
CA VAL A 8 -20.25 -1.62 37.64
C VAL A 8 -18.83 -1.08 37.39
N ILE A 9 -18.02 -1.87 36.69
CA ILE A 9 -16.66 -1.53 36.24
C ILE A 9 -16.75 -0.49 35.12
N PHE A 10 -16.07 0.65 35.28
CA PHE A 10 -15.90 1.67 34.23
C PHE A 10 -14.81 1.25 33.25
N ASP A 11 -15.14 1.22 31.96
CA ASP A 11 -14.25 0.86 30.84
C ASP A 11 -13.38 2.06 30.44
N SER A 12 -12.06 1.89 30.55
CA SER A 12 -11.00 2.85 30.22
C SER A 12 -10.71 3.01 28.71
N GLY A 13 -11.40 2.26 27.84
CA GLY A 13 -11.18 2.27 26.39
C GLY A 13 -11.68 3.53 25.64
N GLU A 14 -12.72 4.19 26.15
CA GLU A 14 -13.40 5.29 25.45
C GLU A 14 -12.60 6.61 25.51
N VAL A 15 -11.84 6.80 26.59
CA VAL A 15 -11.04 8.02 26.83
C VAL A 15 -9.81 8.05 25.92
N HIS A 16 -9.23 6.88 25.61
CA HIS A 16 -8.02 6.78 24.79
C HIS A 16 -8.30 7.05 23.29
N LYS A 17 -9.51 6.72 22.80
CA LYS A 17 -9.93 7.03 21.42
C LYS A 17 -10.09 8.53 21.19
N ARG A 18 -10.62 9.27 22.17
CA ARG A 18 -10.82 10.72 22.07
C ARG A 18 -9.50 11.51 22.07
N GLU A 19 -8.49 11.03 22.78
CA GLU A 19 -7.21 11.74 22.89
C GLU A 19 -6.38 11.65 21.60
N ILE A 20 -6.41 10.52 20.89
CA ILE A 20 -5.76 10.34 19.57
C ILE A 20 -6.41 11.22 18.49
N LEU A 21 -7.75 11.30 18.47
CA LEU A 21 -8.51 12.18 17.58
C LEU A 21 -8.19 13.67 17.82
N SER A 22 -8.02 14.08 19.08
CA SER A 22 -7.68 15.48 19.41
C SER A 22 -6.25 15.87 18.96
N ARG A 23 -5.30 14.92 18.97
CA ARG A 23 -3.90 15.16 18.57
C ARG A 23 -3.70 15.14 17.05
N LEU A 24 -4.55 14.44 16.28
CA LEU A 24 -4.54 14.51 14.82
C LEU A 24 -5.05 15.87 14.29
N LEU A 25 -5.95 16.52 15.02
CA LEU A 25 -6.60 17.77 14.60
C LEU A 25 -5.72 19.02 14.76
N SER A 26 -4.64 18.98 15.55
CA SER A 26 -3.80 20.17 15.81
C SER A 26 -2.80 20.49 14.69
N TYR A 27 -2.67 19.64 13.66
CA TYR A 27 -1.67 19.80 12.58
C TYR A 27 -2.27 20.16 11.21
N VAL A 28 -3.58 20.40 11.10
CA VAL A 28 -4.25 20.56 9.80
C VAL A 28 -4.82 21.96 9.60
N VAL A 29 -4.52 22.54 8.44
CA VAL A 29 -4.99 23.86 7.99
C VAL A 29 -6.54 23.90 7.95
N PRO A 30 -7.21 24.97 8.43
CA PRO A 30 -8.61 24.93 8.86
C PRO A 30 -9.67 24.52 7.80
N ASN A 31 -9.34 24.55 6.50
CA ASN A 31 -10.31 24.35 5.42
C ASN A 31 -10.24 22.97 4.73
N GLN A 32 -9.29 22.10 5.11
CA GLN A 32 -9.21 20.71 4.63
C GLN A 32 -9.89 19.70 5.57
N ALA A 33 -9.97 20.01 6.86
CA ALA A 33 -10.38 19.06 7.90
C ALA A 33 -11.79 18.48 7.69
N ALA A 34 -12.79 19.29 7.31
CA ALA A 34 -14.18 18.84 7.22
C ALA A 34 -14.45 17.84 6.08
N TYR A 35 -13.78 18.01 4.93
CA TYR A 35 -13.93 17.10 3.80
C TYR A 35 -13.17 15.79 4.02
N THR A 36 -11.95 15.89 4.56
CA THR A 36 -11.17 14.72 4.96
C THR A 36 -11.90 13.94 6.06
N LEU A 37 -12.56 14.61 7.02
CA LEU A 37 -13.37 13.94 8.05
C LEU A 37 -14.52 13.14 7.43
N LYS A 38 -15.34 13.75 6.56
CA LYS A 38 -16.46 13.05 5.91
C LYS A 38 -16.00 11.88 5.05
N PHE A 39 -14.88 12.05 4.35
CA PHE A 39 -14.28 11.01 3.54
C PHE A 39 -13.79 9.85 4.43
N VAL A 40 -13.07 10.15 5.51
CA VAL A 40 -12.61 9.14 6.47
C VAL A 40 -13.79 8.46 7.16
N GLU A 41 -14.83 9.19 7.56
CA GLU A 41 -16.05 8.65 8.16
C GLU A 41 -16.74 7.66 7.21
N PHE A 42 -16.94 8.02 5.94
CA PHE A 42 -17.52 7.14 4.93
C PHE A 42 -16.74 5.82 4.77
N PHE A 43 -15.40 5.89 4.76
CA PHE A 43 -14.56 4.70 4.69
C PHE A 43 -14.55 3.90 6.01
N VAL A 44 -14.48 4.57 7.16
CA VAL A 44 -14.51 3.90 8.47
C VAL A 44 -15.85 3.19 8.69
N THR A 45 -16.96 3.71 8.16
CA THR A 45 -18.26 3.04 8.25
C THR A 45 -18.36 1.74 7.43
N GLU A 46 -17.50 1.55 6.42
CA GLU A 46 -17.46 0.31 5.62
C GLU A 46 -16.37 -0.68 6.07
N ILE A 47 -15.43 -0.23 6.90
CA ILE A 47 -14.49 -1.13 7.57
C ILE A 47 -15.23 -1.72 8.77
N GLU A 48 -15.99 -2.80 8.54
CA GLU A 48 -16.47 -3.64 9.64
C GLU A 48 -15.25 -4.09 10.45
N THR A 49 -15.21 -3.74 11.74
CA THR A 49 -14.27 -4.37 12.68
C THR A 49 -14.48 -5.88 12.60
N PRO A 50 -13.43 -6.71 12.56
CA PRO A 50 -13.61 -8.15 12.45
C PRO A 50 -14.50 -8.60 13.61
N ALA A 51 -15.70 -9.08 13.28
CA ALA A 51 -16.56 -9.72 14.26
C ALA A 51 -15.77 -10.89 14.87
N THR A 52 -15.76 -10.99 16.19
CA THR A 52 -15.32 -12.19 16.92
C THR A 52 -16.28 -13.34 16.61
N GLY A 53 -16.18 -13.88 15.41
CA GLY A 53 -16.85 -15.08 14.94
C GLY A 53 -15.79 -16.13 14.65
N GLY A 54 -15.86 -17.26 15.36
CA GLY A 54 -14.89 -18.35 15.19
C GLY A 54 -14.82 -18.82 13.75
N PHE A 55 -13.67 -18.62 13.10
CA PHE A 55 -13.40 -19.11 11.75
C PHE A 55 -12.79 -20.50 11.83
N SER A 56 -13.58 -21.49 11.39
CA SER A 56 -13.18 -22.88 11.19
C SER A 56 -12.84 -23.12 9.73
N SER A 57 -11.63 -22.75 9.32
CA SER A 57 -10.77 -23.47 8.34
C SER A 57 -9.38 -22.81 8.39
N ARG A 58 -8.28 -23.55 8.22
CA ARG A 58 -6.92 -23.00 8.28
C ARG A 58 -6.64 -22.15 7.04
N GLU A 59 -7.19 -20.94 6.97
CA GLU A 59 -6.77 -19.97 5.94
C GLU A 59 -5.29 -19.65 6.16
N LYS A 60 -4.48 -19.89 5.13
CA LYS A 60 -3.05 -19.58 5.18
C LYS A 60 -2.88 -18.07 5.29
N VAL A 61 -2.12 -17.64 6.29
CA VAL A 61 -1.73 -16.23 6.43
C VAL A 61 -1.09 -15.75 5.12
N PRO A 62 -1.54 -14.62 4.54
CA PRO A 62 -1.02 -14.17 3.25
C PRO A 62 0.46 -13.82 3.35
N PHE A 63 1.24 -14.35 2.39
CA PHE A 63 2.64 -14.01 2.18
C PHE A 63 2.71 -12.77 1.29
N ILE A 64 3.08 -11.63 1.87
CA ILE A 64 3.02 -10.31 1.25
C ILE A 64 4.43 -9.76 1.07
N SER A 65 4.72 -9.31 -0.15
CA SER A 65 5.97 -8.63 -0.47
C SER A 65 5.70 -7.28 -1.11
N PHE A 66 6.37 -6.23 -0.63
CA PHE A 66 6.31 -4.93 -1.29
C PHE A 66 7.33 -4.83 -2.39
N VAL A 67 6.95 -4.19 -3.50
CA VAL A 67 7.86 -3.91 -4.62
C VAL A 67 7.97 -2.41 -4.80
N LEU A 68 9.12 -1.87 -4.38
CA LEU A 68 9.40 -0.44 -4.33
C LEU A 68 10.47 -0.05 -5.36
N GLY A 69 10.37 1.18 -5.84
CA GLY A 69 11.29 1.77 -6.81
C GLY A 69 10.63 2.93 -7.54
N GLY A 70 11.46 3.82 -8.06
CA GLY A 70 10.99 5.05 -8.70
C GLY A 70 10.22 4.82 -10.01
N PRO A 71 9.65 5.89 -10.60
CA PRO A 71 9.07 5.81 -11.93
C PRO A 71 10.13 5.35 -12.95
N GLY A 72 9.80 4.39 -13.82
CA GLY A 72 10.76 3.89 -14.82
C GLY A 72 11.77 2.86 -14.31
N SER A 73 11.77 2.50 -13.02
CA SER A 73 12.72 1.52 -12.47
C SER A 73 12.56 0.08 -12.99
N GLY A 74 11.47 -0.24 -13.71
CA GLY A 74 11.21 -1.59 -14.24
C GLY A 74 10.46 -2.52 -13.28
N LYS A 75 10.04 -2.05 -12.10
CA LYS A 75 9.33 -2.87 -11.09
C LYS A 75 8.11 -3.64 -11.62
N GLY A 76 7.25 -3.02 -12.44
CA GLY A 76 6.05 -3.69 -12.97
C GLY A 76 6.39 -4.85 -13.91
N THR A 77 7.41 -4.67 -14.75
CA THR A 77 7.95 -5.71 -15.62
C THR A 77 8.49 -6.88 -14.80
N GLN A 78 9.26 -6.59 -13.76
CA GLN A 78 9.80 -7.60 -12.87
C GLN A 78 8.72 -8.29 -12.03
N CYS A 79 7.67 -7.57 -11.60
CA CYS A 79 6.50 -8.16 -10.94
C CYS A 79 5.80 -9.19 -11.84
N ALA A 80 5.62 -8.89 -13.13
CA ALA A 80 5.02 -9.83 -14.08
C ALA A 80 5.88 -11.11 -14.22
N LYS A 81 7.21 -10.97 -14.32
CA LYS A 81 8.14 -12.11 -14.35
C LYS A 81 8.09 -12.93 -13.06
N ILE A 82 8.11 -12.29 -11.89
CA ILE A 82 8.03 -12.99 -10.60
C ILE A 82 6.69 -13.72 -10.46
N ALA A 83 5.58 -13.05 -10.83
CA ALA A 83 4.24 -13.64 -10.80
C ALA A 83 4.16 -14.90 -11.67
N HIS A 84 4.66 -14.82 -12.90
CA HIS A 84 4.70 -15.96 -13.83
C HIS A 84 5.59 -17.11 -13.32
N THR A 85 6.81 -16.81 -12.87
CA THR A 85 7.81 -17.83 -12.51
C THR A 85 7.54 -18.47 -11.16
N PHE A 86 7.14 -17.69 -10.15
CA PHE A 86 6.97 -18.15 -8.77
C PHE A 86 5.51 -18.27 -8.33
N GLY A 87 4.55 -17.98 -9.22
CA GLY A 87 3.11 -18.09 -8.94
C GLY A 87 2.61 -17.10 -7.90
N PHE A 88 3.12 -15.87 -7.90
CA PHE A 88 2.59 -14.77 -7.08
C PHE A 88 1.41 -14.09 -7.79
N THR A 89 0.47 -13.55 -7.01
CA THR A 89 -0.51 -12.59 -7.50
C THR A 89 0.09 -11.18 -7.47
N HIS A 90 0.15 -10.51 -8.63
CA HIS A 90 0.61 -9.13 -8.73
C HIS A 90 -0.55 -8.16 -8.50
N LEU A 91 -0.42 -7.32 -7.48
CA LEU A 91 -1.37 -6.27 -7.11
C LEU A 91 -0.72 -4.91 -7.30
N SER A 92 -1.08 -4.20 -8.36
CA SER A 92 -0.67 -2.81 -8.57
C SER A 92 -1.64 -1.85 -7.88
N ALA A 93 -1.17 -1.11 -6.87
CA ALA A 93 -2.03 -0.17 -6.13
C ALA A 93 -2.62 0.91 -7.05
N GLY A 94 -1.87 1.34 -8.06
CA GLY A 94 -2.35 2.30 -9.05
C GLY A 94 -3.44 1.71 -9.96
N ASP A 95 -3.35 0.43 -10.33
CA ASP A 95 -4.40 -0.23 -11.12
C ASP A 95 -5.66 -0.47 -10.29
N LEU A 96 -5.52 -0.89 -9.02
CA LEU A 96 -6.66 -1.05 -8.12
C LEU A 96 -7.45 0.26 -7.97
N LEU A 97 -6.77 1.40 -7.78
CA LEU A 97 -7.40 2.71 -7.72
C LEU A 97 -8.11 3.07 -9.05
N ARG A 98 -7.46 2.85 -10.20
CA ARG A 98 -8.06 3.14 -11.52
C ARG A 98 -9.28 2.28 -11.80
N THR A 99 -9.22 0.99 -11.46
CA THR A 99 -10.34 0.06 -11.61
C THR A 99 -11.51 0.48 -10.72
N GLU A 100 -11.27 0.82 -9.46
CA GLU A 100 -12.32 1.29 -8.55
C GLU A 100 -12.99 2.57 -9.08
N ILE A 101 -12.20 3.55 -9.53
CA ILE A 101 -12.72 4.78 -10.18
C ILE A 101 -13.57 4.45 -11.42
N SER A 102 -13.14 3.48 -12.22
CA SER A 102 -13.81 3.11 -13.48
C SER A 102 -15.03 2.20 -13.28
N SER A 103 -15.20 1.64 -12.07
CA SER A 103 -16.30 0.72 -11.74
C SER A 103 -17.66 1.41 -11.58
N ASN A 104 -17.71 2.75 -11.60
CA ASN A 104 -18.88 3.57 -11.29
C ASN A 104 -19.51 3.26 -9.90
N SER A 105 -18.72 2.72 -8.97
CA SER A 105 -19.14 2.55 -7.57
C SER A 105 -19.22 3.91 -6.86
N GLU A 106 -19.98 3.97 -5.76
CA GLU A 106 -20.03 5.15 -4.90
C GLU A 106 -18.62 5.51 -4.41
N LYS A 107 -17.84 4.52 -3.95
CA LYS A 107 -16.42 4.69 -3.57
C LYS A 107 -15.60 5.27 -4.72
N GLY A 108 -15.74 4.74 -5.94
CA GLY A 108 -15.04 5.20 -7.13
C GLY A 108 -15.35 6.67 -7.45
N ALA A 109 -16.61 7.08 -7.31
CA ALA A 109 -17.04 8.46 -7.49
C ALA A 109 -16.40 9.41 -6.46
N VAL A 110 -16.37 9.01 -5.18
CA VAL A 110 -15.75 9.81 -4.10
C VAL A 110 -14.23 9.93 -4.32
N ILE A 111 -13.55 8.85 -4.72
CA ILE A 111 -12.11 8.87 -5.06
C ILE A 111 -11.86 9.82 -6.23
N LEU A 112 -12.65 9.71 -7.31
CA LEU A 112 -12.52 10.56 -8.49
C LEU A 112 -12.70 12.04 -8.15
N GLU A 113 -13.73 12.37 -7.36
CA GLU A 113 -14.01 13.75 -6.96
C GLU A 113 -12.88 14.33 -6.09
N THR A 114 -12.34 13.52 -5.18
CA THR A 114 -11.19 13.89 -4.34
C THR A 114 -9.98 14.26 -5.21
N ILE A 115 -9.67 13.43 -6.21
CA ILE A 115 -8.58 13.68 -7.16
C ILE A 115 -8.84 14.93 -7.99
N LYS A 116 -10.07 15.11 -8.51
CA LYS A 116 -10.46 16.31 -9.30
C LYS A 116 -10.31 17.60 -8.50
N GLN A 117 -10.58 17.56 -7.19
CA GLN A 117 -10.40 18.69 -6.28
C GLN A 117 -8.93 18.93 -5.88
N GLY A 118 -7.98 18.14 -6.42
CA GLY A 118 -6.56 18.21 -6.07
C GLY A 118 -6.26 17.76 -4.65
N LYS A 119 -7.17 17.03 -4.00
CA LYS A 119 -7.01 16.49 -2.65
C LYS A 119 -6.30 15.15 -2.70
N ILE A 120 -5.59 14.81 -1.63
CA ILE A 120 -4.89 13.54 -1.49
C ILE A 120 -5.90 12.48 -1.07
N VAL A 121 -5.95 11.37 -1.79
CA VAL A 121 -6.74 10.20 -1.41
C VAL A 121 -6.13 9.60 -0.14
N PRO A 122 -6.90 9.45 0.96
CA PRO A 122 -6.40 8.87 2.20
C PRO A 122 -5.78 7.48 2.03
N SER A 123 -4.79 7.19 2.85
CA SER A 123 -4.00 5.95 2.80
C SER A 123 -4.88 4.71 2.97
N GLU A 124 -5.87 4.80 3.85
CA GLU A 124 -6.80 3.74 4.23
C GLU A 124 -7.59 3.21 3.02
N VAL A 125 -7.90 4.06 2.04
CA VAL A 125 -8.60 3.65 0.81
C VAL A 125 -7.78 2.67 0.02
N THR A 126 -6.49 2.99 -0.17
CA THR A 126 -5.59 2.15 -0.96
C THR A 126 -5.33 0.84 -0.24
N VAL A 127 -5.22 0.89 1.10
CA VAL A 127 -5.08 -0.32 1.92
C VAL A 127 -6.32 -1.19 1.87
N ASP A 128 -7.52 -0.62 1.93
CA ASP A 128 -8.79 -1.36 1.78
C ASP A 128 -8.89 -2.06 0.42
N LEU A 129 -8.53 -1.35 -0.65
CA LEU A 129 -8.49 -1.92 -2.00
C LEU A 129 -7.52 -3.12 -2.09
N ILE A 130 -6.34 -2.98 -1.51
CA ILE A 130 -5.34 -4.07 -1.45
C ILE A 130 -5.86 -5.24 -0.62
N ARG A 131 -6.45 -4.96 0.55
CA ARG A 131 -7.02 -5.98 1.44
C ARG A 131 -8.12 -6.78 0.75
N ARG A 132 -9.10 -6.11 0.12
CA ARG A 132 -10.17 -6.77 -0.66
C ARG A 132 -9.61 -7.60 -1.81
N ALA A 133 -8.56 -7.13 -2.49
CA ALA A 133 -7.90 -7.89 -3.56
C ALA A 133 -7.18 -9.15 -3.04
N ILE A 134 -6.61 -9.09 -1.83
CA ILE A 134 -6.02 -10.25 -1.14
C ILE A 134 -7.12 -11.23 -0.72
N GLU A 135 -8.17 -10.76 -0.05
CA GLU A 135 -9.27 -11.58 0.47
C GLU A 135 -10.06 -12.29 -0.66
N SER A 136 -10.20 -11.65 -1.82
CA SER A 136 -10.87 -12.24 -3.00
C SER A 136 -9.98 -13.19 -3.82
N SER A 137 -8.67 -13.24 -3.53
CA SER A 137 -7.72 -14.07 -4.26
C SER A 137 -7.70 -15.50 -3.70
N LYS A 138 -7.63 -16.48 -4.60
CA LYS A 138 -7.40 -17.90 -4.24
C LYS A 138 -5.93 -18.22 -3.95
N ASN A 139 -5.03 -17.27 -4.21
CA ASN A 139 -3.60 -17.39 -3.96
C ASN A 139 -3.25 -16.81 -2.59
N HIS A 140 -2.17 -17.28 -1.97
CA HIS A 140 -1.66 -16.77 -0.70
C HIS A 140 -0.35 -15.99 -0.84
N LYS A 141 0.19 -15.84 -2.05
CA LYS A 141 1.44 -15.09 -2.31
C LYS A 141 1.16 -13.83 -3.11
N PHE A 142 1.57 -12.68 -2.60
CA PHE A 142 1.22 -11.37 -3.15
C PHE A 142 2.43 -10.45 -3.33
N LEU A 143 2.54 -9.87 -4.52
CA LEU A 143 3.44 -8.75 -4.81
C LEU A 143 2.59 -7.48 -4.85
N ILE A 144 2.84 -6.56 -3.93
CA ILE A 144 2.18 -5.26 -3.94
C ILE A 144 3.12 -4.25 -4.60
N ASP A 145 2.79 -3.85 -5.82
CA ASP A 145 3.58 -2.96 -6.66
C ASP A 145 3.17 -1.49 -6.48
N GLY A 146 4.16 -0.66 -6.17
CA GLY A 146 3.98 0.78 -6.09
C GLY A 146 3.20 1.23 -4.86
N PHE A 147 3.23 0.43 -3.79
CA PHE A 147 2.75 0.75 -2.45
C PHE A 147 3.67 0.04 -1.42
N PRO A 148 3.92 0.63 -0.24
CA PRO A 148 3.52 1.97 0.22
C PRO A 148 4.34 3.09 -0.43
N ARG A 149 3.74 4.26 -0.65
CA ARG A 149 4.40 5.44 -1.24
C ARG A 149 4.73 6.53 -0.23
N SER A 150 4.36 6.35 1.04
CA SER A 150 4.60 7.28 2.14
C SER A 150 4.59 6.52 3.46
N GLU A 151 5.10 7.16 4.52
CA GLU A 151 4.99 6.61 5.88
C GLU A 151 3.53 6.44 6.33
N GLU A 152 2.64 7.35 5.92
CA GLU A 152 1.20 7.22 6.21
C GLU A 152 0.62 5.94 5.57
N ASN A 153 0.98 5.64 4.31
CA ASN A 153 0.58 4.39 3.66
C ASN A 153 1.10 3.17 4.44
N ARG A 154 2.37 3.21 4.83
CA ARG A 154 3.02 2.12 5.58
C ARG A 154 2.32 1.87 6.92
N ILE A 155 2.11 2.93 7.70
CA ILE A 155 1.46 2.87 9.01
C ILE A 155 0.02 2.36 8.86
N ALA A 156 -0.73 2.89 7.90
CA ALA A 156 -2.10 2.45 7.65
C ALA A 156 -2.15 0.96 7.27
N PHE A 157 -1.22 0.50 6.41
CA PHE A 157 -1.13 -0.91 6.03
C PHE A 157 -0.85 -1.81 7.23
N GLU A 158 0.21 -1.54 7.99
CA GLU A 158 0.58 -2.36 9.16
C GLU A 158 -0.55 -2.40 10.19
N LYS A 159 -1.26 -1.29 10.39
CA LYS A 159 -2.40 -1.20 11.31
C LYS A 159 -3.60 -2.01 10.83
N ILE A 160 -4.00 -1.87 9.56
CA ILE A 160 -5.21 -2.50 9.02
C ILE A 160 -4.98 -4.00 8.79
N MET A 161 -3.82 -4.36 8.24
CA MET A 161 -3.47 -5.76 7.98
C MET A 161 -2.99 -6.50 9.24
N GLY A 162 -2.64 -5.77 10.30
CA GLY A 162 -2.10 -6.33 11.54
C GLY A 162 -0.72 -6.97 11.38
N ALA A 163 -0.04 -6.71 10.26
CA ALA A 163 1.23 -7.32 9.92
C ALA A 163 2.08 -6.43 9.00
N GLU A 164 3.39 -6.58 9.12
CA GLU A 164 4.37 -6.06 8.18
C GLU A 164 4.51 -6.97 6.95
N PRO A 165 5.05 -6.47 5.82
CA PRO A 165 5.44 -7.35 4.71
C PRO A 165 6.48 -8.38 5.15
N ASN A 166 6.49 -9.54 4.48
CA ASN A 166 7.51 -10.57 4.67
C ASN A 166 8.88 -10.09 4.20
N PHE A 167 8.93 -9.41 3.06
CA PHE A 167 10.11 -8.69 2.57
C PHE A 167 9.73 -7.55 1.63
N VAL A 168 10.72 -6.72 1.31
CA VAL A 168 10.61 -5.61 0.36
C VAL A 168 11.66 -5.81 -0.74
N LEU A 169 11.23 -5.84 -1.99
CA LEU A 169 12.13 -5.73 -3.14
C LEU A 169 12.29 -4.26 -3.48
N TYR A 170 13.53 -3.76 -3.41
CA TYR A 170 13.84 -2.39 -3.76
C TYR A 170 14.64 -2.35 -5.07
N PHE A 171 13.98 -1.91 -6.14
CA PHE A 171 14.59 -1.69 -7.46
C PHE A 171 15.30 -0.34 -7.48
N ASP A 172 16.60 -0.37 -7.17
CA ASP A 172 17.47 0.80 -7.16
C ASP A 172 17.89 1.15 -8.59
N CYS A 173 17.33 2.25 -9.08
CA CYS A 173 17.55 2.74 -10.44
C CYS A 173 18.01 4.19 -10.35
N PRO A 174 19.17 4.57 -10.92
CA PRO A 174 19.60 5.95 -11.00
C PRO A 174 18.55 6.83 -11.70
N GLU A 175 18.43 8.09 -11.28
CA GLU A 175 17.47 9.03 -11.86
C GLU A 175 17.62 9.15 -13.37
N GLU A 176 18.84 9.23 -13.89
CA GLU A 176 19.12 9.36 -15.32
C GLU A 176 18.52 8.20 -16.13
N GLU A 177 18.65 6.96 -15.63
CA GLU A 177 18.07 5.78 -16.26
C GLU A 177 16.55 5.73 -16.13
N MET A 178 16.01 6.14 -14.98
CA MET A 178 14.56 6.29 -14.80
C MET A 178 13.97 7.30 -15.79
N VAL A 179 14.63 8.44 -15.96
CA VAL A 179 14.21 9.51 -16.87
C VAL A 179 14.25 9.03 -18.30
N LYS A 180 15.38 8.46 -18.72
CA LYS A 180 15.56 7.88 -20.06
C LYS A 180 14.48 6.85 -20.38
N ARG A 181 14.20 5.92 -19.46
CA ARG A 181 13.18 4.88 -19.67
C ARG A 181 11.76 5.45 -19.77
N VAL A 182 11.41 6.45 -18.97
CA VAL A 182 10.08 7.07 -19.06
C VAL A 182 9.92 7.84 -20.38
N LEU A 183 10.96 8.58 -20.81
CA LEU A 183 10.91 9.32 -22.08
C LEU A 183 10.91 8.41 -23.32
N CYS A 184 11.54 7.24 -23.25
CA CYS A 184 11.52 6.27 -24.35
C CYS A 184 10.21 5.48 -24.45
N ARG A 185 9.35 5.50 -23.41
CA ARG A 185 8.04 4.83 -23.46
C ARG A 185 7.10 5.64 -24.35
N ASN A 186 7.02 5.28 -25.63
CA ASN A 186 6.00 5.75 -26.59
C ASN A 186 4.59 5.18 -26.29
N GLU A 187 4.26 4.88 -25.04
CA GLU A 187 3.04 4.17 -24.63
C GLU A 187 2.00 5.10 -24.00
N GLY A 188 1.67 6.20 -24.68
CA GLY A 188 0.34 6.82 -24.63
C GLY A 188 -0.26 7.19 -23.26
N ARG A 189 0.53 7.33 -22.17
CA ARG A 189 0.01 7.90 -20.93
C ARG A 189 -0.03 9.41 -21.10
N VAL A 190 -1.22 9.96 -20.93
CA VAL A 190 -1.53 11.41 -21.04
C VAL A 190 -0.64 12.26 -20.11
N ASP A 191 0.02 11.64 -19.13
CA ASP A 191 0.85 12.26 -18.10
C ASP A 191 2.37 12.24 -18.37
N ASP A 192 2.85 11.64 -19.47
CA ASP A 192 4.28 11.49 -19.77
C ASP A 192 4.90 12.77 -20.38
N ASN A 193 4.84 13.87 -19.62
CA ASN A 193 5.66 15.06 -19.88
C ASN A 193 6.81 15.15 -18.85
N ILE A 194 7.91 15.81 -19.24
CA ILE A 194 9.13 15.95 -18.41
C ILE A 194 8.81 16.57 -17.04
N ASP A 195 7.87 17.51 -16.97
CA ASP A 195 7.52 18.19 -15.71
C ASP A 195 6.77 17.26 -14.75
N THR A 196 5.87 16.41 -15.24
CA THR A 196 5.18 15.38 -14.46
C THR A 196 6.16 14.33 -13.96
N LEU A 197 7.12 13.93 -14.80
CA LEU A 197 8.17 13.00 -14.41
C LEU A 197 9.05 13.58 -13.28
N LYS A 198 9.51 14.83 -13.41
CA LYS A 198 10.26 15.52 -12.34
C LYS A 198 9.48 15.59 -11.03
N LYS A 199 8.18 15.90 -11.09
CA LYS A 199 7.31 15.88 -9.90
C LYS A 199 7.26 14.49 -9.28
N ARG A 200 7.11 13.44 -10.08
CA ARG A 200 7.06 12.04 -9.61
C ARG A 200 8.38 11.60 -8.98
N LEU A 201 9.52 12.02 -9.53
CA LEU A 201 10.84 11.76 -8.97
C LEU A 201 11.00 12.46 -7.61
N LYS A 202 10.66 13.75 -7.54
CA LYS A 202 10.71 14.51 -6.27
C LYS A 202 9.81 13.91 -5.18
N ILE A 203 8.60 13.47 -5.54
CA ILE A 203 7.68 12.79 -4.62
C ILE A 203 8.25 11.43 -4.18
N TYR A 204 8.84 10.69 -5.11
CA TYR A 204 9.48 9.42 -4.81
C TYR A 204 10.61 9.60 -3.80
N GLU A 205 11.51 10.56 -4.02
CA GLU A 205 12.60 10.86 -3.09
C GLU A 205 12.11 11.28 -1.71
N SER A 206 11.13 12.18 -1.65
CA SER A 206 10.68 12.75 -0.38
C SER A 206 9.80 11.80 0.45
N LEU A 207 8.98 10.95 -0.20
CA LEU A 207 7.98 10.14 0.50
C LEU A 207 8.28 8.64 0.46
N ASN A 208 8.92 8.11 -0.59
CA ASN A 208 9.13 6.66 -0.73
C ASN A 208 10.46 6.23 -0.09
N LEU A 209 11.52 7.03 -0.19
CA LEU A 209 12.81 6.69 0.43
C LEU A 209 12.73 6.50 1.96
N PRO A 210 11.96 7.31 2.73
CA PRO A 210 11.77 7.06 4.16
C PRO A 210 11.21 5.66 4.47
N VAL A 211 10.26 5.19 3.66
CA VAL A 211 9.67 3.84 3.79
C VAL A 211 10.71 2.75 3.53
N ILE A 212 11.52 2.93 2.49
CA ILE A 212 12.62 2.00 2.17
C ILE A 212 13.61 1.95 3.33
N ASN A 213 14.01 3.11 3.86
CA ASN A 213 14.94 3.20 4.99
C ASN A 213 14.38 2.56 6.26
N TYR A 214 13.07 2.72 6.52
CA TYR A 214 12.40 2.05 7.65
C TYR A 214 12.54 0.53 7.54
N TYR A 215 12.19 -0.07 6.40
CA TYR A 215 12.30 -1.53 6.24
C TYR A 215 13.73 -2.02 6.12
N LEU A 216 14.65 -1.19 5.61
CA LEU A 216 16.08 -1.49 5.56
C LEU A 216 16.65 -1.63 6.97
N ALA A 217 16.31 -0.70 7.87
CA ALA A 217 16.72 -0.76 9.27
C ALA A 217 16.18 -2.01 10.01
N LYS A 218 15.09 -2.60 9.51
CA LYS A 218 14.50 -3.85 10.03
C LYS A 218 15.05 -5.11 9.35
N GLY A 219 15.98 -4.98 8.41
CA GLY A 219 16.57 -6.12 7.68
C GLY A 219 15.60 -6.80 6.70
N LYS A 220 14.56 -6.09 6.22
CA LYS A 220 13.53 -6.65 5.33
C LYS A 220 13.73 -6.31 3.85
N VAL A 221 14.67 -5.41 3.53
CA VAL A 221 14.89 -4.92 2.17
C VAL A 221 15.92 -5.75 1.44
N HIS A 222 15.54 -6.26 0.27
CA HIS A 222 16.45 -6.80 -0.74
C HIS A 222 16.63 -5.77 -1.84
N LYS A 223 17.84 -5.20 -1.91
CA LYS A 223 18.20 -4.19 -2.90
C LYS A 223 18.62 -4.87 -4.21
N ILE A 224 18.01 -4.46 -5.32
CA ILE A 224 18.26 -4.98 -6.67
C ILE A 224 18.79 -3.83 -7.53
N ASN A 225 19.91 -4.05 -8.21
CA ASN A 225 20.39 -3.10 -9.21
C ASN A 225 19.48 -3.18 -10.43
N ALA A 226 18.74 -2.10 -10.69
CA ALA A 226 17.73 -2.05 -11.75
C ALA A 226 18.25 -1.43 -13.06
N VAL A 227 19.56 -1.46 -13.27
CA VAL A 227 20.25 -1.04 -14.51
C VAL A 227 20.65 -2.26 -15.33
N GLY A 228 20.48 -2.17 -16.66
CA GLY A 228 20.81 -3.25 -17.60
C GLY A 228 19.57 -3.94 -18.21
N PRO A 229 19.80 -5.04 -18.93
CA PRO A 229 18.75 -5.88 -19.52
C PRO A 229 17.79 -6.46 -18.48
N GLU A 230 16.56 -6.72 -18.90
CA GLU A 230 15.50 -7.21 -18.02
C GLU A 230 15.81 -8.58 -17.42
N GLU A 231 16.47 -9.44 -18.19
CA GLU A 231 16.91 -10.79 -17.79
C GLU A 231 17.96 -10.71 -16.68
N GLU A 232 18.99 -9.88 -16.82
CA GLU A 232 20.05 -9.71 -15.81
C GLU A 232 19.49 -9.14 -14.50
N ILE A 233 18.50 -8.25 -14.58
CA ILE A 233 17.80 -7.74 -13.38
C ILE A 233 17.02 -8.88 -12.72
N PHE A 234 16.36 -9.74 -13.50
CA PHE A 234 15.58 -10.87 -12.97
C PHE A 234 16.46 -11.96 -12.35
N GLU A 235 17.66 -12.19 -12.89
CA GLU A 235 18.65 -13.12 -12.31
C GLU A 235 19.04 -12.73 -10.88
N GLN A 236 19.06 -11.43 -10.54
CA GLN A 236 19.26 -10.96 -9.17
C GLN A 236 18.06 -11.26 -8.26
N VAL A 237 16.84 -11.19 -8.80
CA VAL A 237 15.58 -11.43 -8.06
C VAL A 237 15.40 -12.90 -7.73
N HIS A 238 15.75 -13.79 -8.66
CA HIS A 238 15.52 -15.23 -8.53
C HIS A 238 16.02 -15.84 -7.21
N PRO A 239 17.30 -15.68 -6.79
CA PRO A 239 17.80 -16.28 -5.56
C PRO A 239 17.11 -15.71 -4.31
N ILE A 240 16.68 -14.45 -4.34
CA ILE A 240 15.94 -13.82 -3.24
C ILE A 240 14.61 -14.55 -3.04
N ILE A 241 13.80 -14.69 -4.09
CA ILE A 241 12.48 -15.34 -3.99
C ILE A 241 12.62 -16.81 -3.63
N SER A 242 13.59 -17.51 -4.21
CA SER A 242 13.86 -18.93 -3.90
C SER A 242 14.22 -19.16 -2.44
N SER A 243 14.88 -18.19 -1.77
CA SER A 243 15.17 -18.30 -0.33
C SER A 243 13.91 -18.37 0.56
N TYR A 244 12.75 -17.92 0.05
CA TYR A 244 11.46 -17.96 0.75
C TYR A 244 10.57 -19.14 0.33
N GLU A 245 11.01 -20.04 -0.55
CA GLU A 245 10.19 -21.17 -1.01
C GLU A 245 9.68 -22.07 0.10
N GLY A 246 10.46 -22.22 1.18
CA GLY A 246 10.04 -22.95 2.38
C GLY A 246 8.83 -22.32 3.08
N ALA A 247 8.65 -21.00 2.98
CA ALA A 247 7.52 -20.26 3.55
C ALA A 247 6.27 -20.28 2.66
N PHE A 248 6.38 -20.75 1.41
CA PHE A 248 5.25 -20.84 0.48
C PHE A 248 4.43 -22.13 0.64
N LYS A 249 4.98 -23.15 1.30
CA LYS A 249 4.38 -24.47 1.51
C LYS A 249 3.41 -24.45 2.69
#